data_AF-T0QA78-F1
#
_entry.id   AF-T0QA78-F1
#
_cell.length_a   1.000
_cell.length_b   1.000
_cell.length_c   1.000
_cell.angle_alpha   90.00
_cell.angle_beta   90.00
_cell.angle_gamma   90.00
#
_symmetry.space_group_name_H-M   'P 1'
#
loop_
_entity.id
_entity.type
_entity.pdbx_description
1 polymer ?
#
loop_
_entity_poly.entity_id
_entity_poly.type
_entity_poly.pdbx_seq_one_letter_code
_entity_poly.pdbx_strand_id
1 'polypeptide(L)'
;MVHSNAQFVLGTPELLLSIATFLPGKAFRDWDNAFEMLAAGHEHMLLEKPEVVPSVADVERAIDADRLDVLQILVERYNVPCHTTSLVKAAAAEGNVAMLQYMLGRRTAILHYDGVCDSIVYGAAAGHLEIVEELAPRVSPRTLRKALAYAADFGHVDVVAHLEASLLNWHEAIAEATCPTRDLYSVHSVYVPAPHSAKPGRPSRLQRMHTGLCRILCPALA
;
A
#
# COMPACT_ATOMS: atom_id res chain seq x y z
N MET A 1 -49.82 32.06 17.63
CA MET A 1 -49.16 30.91 18.29
C MET A 1 -48.27 30.21 17.27
N VAL A 2 -46.96 30.49 17.36
CA VAL A 2 -45.74 29.75 16.94
C VAL A 2 -45.60 29.12 15.53
N HIS A 3 -46.61 29.02 14.67
CA HIS A 3 -46.46 28.38 13.35
C HIS A 3 -45.75 29.20 12.26
N SER A 4 -45.32 30.44 12.53
CA SER A 4 -44.97 31.39 11.45
C SER A 4 -43.49 31.48 11.07
N ASN A 5 -42.56 31.10 11.93
CA ASN A 5 -41.13 31.35 11.64
C ASN A 5 -40.49 30.20 10.85
N ALA A 6 -40.85 28.95 11.19
CA ALA A 6 -40.31 27.78 10.50
C ALA A 6 -40.79 27.70 9.03
N GLN A 7 -42.07 27.99 8.78
CA GLN A 7 -42.61 28.02 7.40
C GLN A 7 -42.03 29.15 6.57
N PHE A 8 -41.77 30.31 7.18
CA PHE A 8 -41.15 31.43 6.48
C PHE A 8 -39.69 31.12 6.11
N VAL A 9 -38.92 30.54 7.04
CA VAL A 9 -37.54 30.11 6.80
C VAL A 9 -37.48 29.03 5.71
N LEU A 10 -38.33 27.98 5.82
CA LEU A 10 -38.43 26.90 4.82
C LEU A 10 -39.00 27.35 3.46
N GLY A 11 -39.70 28.48 3.42
CA GLY A 11 -40.26 29.06 2.20
C GLY A 11 -39.30 29.97 1.44
N THR A 12 -38.13 30.27 2.01
CA THR A 12 -37.13 31.08 1.29
C THR A 12 -36.55 30.26 0.13
N PRO A 13 -36.59 30.79 -1.12
CA PRO A 13 -36.15 30.04 -2.29
C PRO A 13 -34.66 29.69 -2.21
N GLU A 14 -33.85 30.52 -1.54
CA GLU A 14 -32.42 30.26 -1.31
C GLU A 14 -32.18 29.09 -0.34
N LEU A 15 -32.99 29.00 0.73
CA LEU A 15 -32.91 27.86 1.65
C LEU A 15 -33.45 26.59 0.98
N LEU A 16 -34.54 26.69 0.22
CA LEU A 16 -35.10 25.55 -0.48
C LEU A 16 -34.19 25.04 -1.60
N LEU A 17 -33.52 25.93 -2.33
CA LEU A 17 -32.49 25.58 -3.32
C LEU A 17 -31.27 24.95 -2.65
N SER A 18 -30.77 25.51 -1.55
CA SER A 18 -29.65 24.89 -0.81
C SER A 18 -30.02 23.52 -0.25
N ILE A 19 -31.20 23.37 0.36
CA ILE A 19 -31.71 22.06 0.81
C ILE A 19 -31.85 21.08 -0.37
N ALA A 20 -32.38 21.52 -1.51
CA ALA A 20 -32.58 20.68 -2.69
C ALA A 20 -31.26 20.31 -3.41
N THR A 21 -30.22 21.15 -3.36
CA THR A 21 -28.88 20.81 -3.88
C THR A 21 -28.21 19.68 -3.10
N PHE A 22 -28.69 19.39 -1.90
CA PHE A 22 -28.12 18.44 -0.94
C PHE A 22 -28.87 17.10 -0.85
N LEU A 23 -29.89 16.86 -1.68
CA LEU A 23 -30.78 15.69 -1.57
C LEU A 23 -30.48 14.59 -2.61
N PRO A 24 -29.67 13.57 -2.29
CA PRO A 24 -30.05 12.20 -2.56
C PRO A 24 -31.11 11.79 -1.53
N GLY A 25 -32.22 11.20 -1.96
CA GLY A 25 -33.49 11.05 -1.22
C GLY A 25 -33.54 10.19 0.05
N LYS A 26 -32.50 10.19 0.91
CA LYS A 26 -32.44 9.47 2.18
C LYS A 26 -32.81 10.42 3.34
N ALA A 27 -33.80 10.06 4.15
CA ALA A 27 -34.25 10.92 5.26
C ALA A 27 -33.18 11.00 6.36
N PHE A 28 -33.06 12.13 7.07
CA PHE A 28 -32.05 12.35 8.12
C PHE A 28 -31.95 11.20 9.15
N ARG A 29 -33.08 10.59 9.49
CA ARG A 29 -33.15 9.45 10.43
C ARG A 29 -32.43 8.19 9.94
N ASP A 30 -32.35 8.02 8.62
CA ASP A 30 -31.82 6.82 7.96
C ASP A 30 -30.31 6.93 7.73
N TRP A 31 -29.71 8.12 7.90
CA TRP A 31 -28.27 8.29 7.84
C TRP A 31 -27.64 7.73 9.12
N ASP A 32 -27.07 6.54 8.99
CA ASP A 32 -26.51 5.70 10.04
C ASP A 32 -25.00 5.48 9.90
N ASN A 33 -24.42 5.89 8.77
CA ASN A 33 -23.03 5.65 8.40
C ASN A 33 -22.28 6.98 8.19
N ALA A 34 -21.16 7.16 8.89
CA ALA A 34 -20.33 8.37 8.80
C ALA A 34 -19.74 8.54 7.40
N PHE A 35 -19.28 7.47 6.76
CA PHE A 35 -18.76 7.52 5.40
C PHE A 35 -19.80 8.08 4.42
N GLU A 36 -21.05 7.60 4.47
CA GLU A 36 -22.09 8.07 3.55
C GLU A 36 -22.37 9.57 3.75
N MET A 37 -22.48 10.02 5.00
CA MET A 37 -22.69 11.43 5.33
C MET A 37 -21.55 12.29 4.75
N LEU A 38 -20.30 11.89 4.97
CA LEU A 38 -19.14 12.63 4.47
C LEU A 38 -19.03 12.59 2.95
N ALA A 39 -19.28 11.43 2.33
CA ALA A 39 -19.23 11.25 0.88
C ALA A 39 -20.28 12.12 0.16
N ALA A 40 -21.41 12.38 0.81
CA ALA A 40 -22.47 13.27 0.36
C ALA A 40 -22.21 14.77 0.69
N GLY A 41 -21.13 15.09 1.41
CA GLY A 41 -20.78 16.45 1.82
C GLY A 41 -21.51 16.94 3.07
N HIS A 42 -22.20 16.06 3.79
CA HIS A 42 -23.04 16.37 4.95
C HIS A 42 -22.29 16.28 6.28
N GLU A 43 -21.09 16.85 6.36
CA GLU A 43 -20.25 16.77 7.58
C GLU A 43 -20.99 17.27 8.84
N HIS A 44 -21.82 18.30 8.69
CA HIS A 44 -22.60 18.86 9.81
C HIS A 44 -23.58 17.85 10.43
N MET A 45 -24.01 16.81 9.70
CA MET A 45 -24.88 15.78 10.26
C MET A 45 -24.20 14.98 11.38
N LEU A 46 -22.88 14.87 11.37
CA LEU A 46 -22.11 14.19 12.43
C LEU A 46 -22.12 14.97 13.75
N LEU A 47 -22.31 16.30 13.71
CA LEU A 47 -22.45 17.11 14.92
C LEU A 47 -23.82 16.91 15.58
N GLU A 48 -24.86 16.75 14.76
CA GLU A 48 -26.24 16.52 15.22
C GLU A 48 -26.49 15.07 15.64
N LYS A 49 -25.62 14.14 15.20
CA LYS A 49 -25.71 12.70 15.45
C LYS A 49 -24.46 12.16 16.18
N PRO A 50 -24.27 12.49 17.47
CA PRO A 50 -23.13 12.02 18.24
C PRO A 50 -23.07 10.48 18.40
N GLU A 51 -24.18 9.78 18.13
CA GLU A 51 -24.22 8.31 18.08
C GLU A 51 -23.44 7.71 16.91
N VAL A 52 -23.24 8.45 15.82
CA VAL A 52 -22.51 7.99 14.64
C VAL A 52 -21.05 8.44 14.77
N VAL A 53 -20.21 7.51 15.24
CA VAL A 53 -18.78 7.77 15.45
C VAL A 53 -17.97 7.30 14.24
N PRO A 54 -17.20 8.18 13.57
CA PRO A 54 -16.30 7.78 12.50
C PRO A 54 -15.29 6.74 12.97
N SER A 55 -15.12 5.70 12.16
CA SER A 55 -14.39 4.49 12.50
C SER A 55 -13.46 4.04 11.37
N VAL A 56 -12.63 3.04 11.66
CA VAL A 56 -11.73 2.43 10.66
C VAL A 56 -12.51 1.83 9.47
N ALA A 57 -13.75 1.38 9.70
CA ALA A 57 -14.60 0.86 8.64
C ALA A 57 -15.08 1.96 7.67
N ASP A 58 -15.12 3.22 8.10
CA ASP A 58 -15.41 4.36 7.22
C ASP A 58 -14.20 4.72 6.36
N VAL A 59 -13.00 4.55 6.91
CA VAL A 59 -11.73 4.68 6.18
C VAL A 59 -11.60 3.60 5.11
N GLU A 60 -11.93 2.35 5.43
CA GLU A 60 -11.93 1.25 4.47
C GLU A 60 -12.89 1.53 3.30
N ARG A 61 -14.13 1.95 3.59
CA ARG A 61 -15.09 2.37 2.55
C ARG A 61 -14.60 3.56 1.72
N ALA A 62 -13.88 4.49 2.32
CA ALA A 62 -13.29 5.61 1.58
C ALA A 62 -12.19 5.17 0.62
N ILE A 63 -11.44 4.12 0.97
CA ILE A 63 -10.46 3.49 0.07
C ILE A 63 -11.17 2.75 -1.06
N ASP A 64 -12.15 1.90 -0.73
CA ASP A 64 -12.90 1.12 -1.73
C ASP A 64 -13.67 2.01 -2.73
N ALA A 65 -14.14 3.17 -2.27
CA ALA A 65 -14.84 4.14 -3.12
C ALA A 65 -13.91 5.13 -3.84
N ASP A 66 -12.60 5.01 -3.65
CA ASP A 66 -11.57 5.89 -4.21
C ASP A 66 -11.72 7.38 -3.80
N ARG A 67 -12.20 7.62 -2.58
CA ARG A 67 -12.54 8.96 -2.06
C ARG A 67 -11.45 9.50 -1.12
N LEU A 68 -10.38 10.03 -1.72
CA LEU A 68 -9.28 10.66 -0.98
C LEU A 68 -9.74 11.87 -0.15
N ASP A 69 -10.73 12.61 -0.64
CA ASP A 69 -11.35 13.75 0.05
C ASP A 69 -12.01 13.32 1.37
N VAL A 70 -12.78 12.24 1.35
CA VAL A 70 -13.41 11.68 2.55
C VAL A 70 -12.36 11.12 3.51
N LEU A 71 -11.34 10.44 2.99
CA LEU A 71 -10.23 9.95 3.81
C LEU A 71 -9.54 11.10 4.56
N GLN A 72 -9.23 12.21 3.87
CA GLN A 72 -8.60 13.38 4.48
C GLN A 72 -9.42 13.91 5.65
N ILE A 73 -10.73 14.04 5.47
CA ILE A 73 -11.64 14.49 6.55
C ILE A 73 -11.58 13.54 7.75
N LEU A 74 -11.70 12.23 7.51
CA LEU A 74 -11.66 11.20 8.56
C LEU A 74 -10.37 11.23 9.38
N VAL A 75 -9.23 11.41 8.72
CA VAL A 75 -7.92 11.38 9.40
C VAL A 75 -7.57 12.72 10.02
N GLU A 76 -7.89 13.85 9.39
CA GLU A 76 -7.48 15.18 9.86
C GLU A 76 -8.41 15.73 10.94
N ARG A 77 -9.73 15.54 10.80
CA ARG A 77 -10.72 16.11 11.73
C ARG A 77 -11.10 15.14 12.82
N TYR A 78 -11.28 13.87 12.46
CA TYR A 78 -11.76 12.84 13.39
C TYR A 78 -10.64 11.95 13.94
N ASN A 79 -9.39 12.16 13.50
CA ASN A 79 -8.19 11.44 13.95
C ASN A 79 -8.36 9.91 13.87
N VAL A 80 -9.09 9.43 12.86
CA VAL A 80 -9.28 8.00 12.61
C VAL A 80 -7.98 7.42 12.04
N PRO A 81 -7.46 6.30 12.57
CA PRO A 81 -6.21 5.73 12.08
C PRO A 81 -6.35 5.18 10.65
N CYS A 82 -5.44 5.57 9.76
CA CYS A 82 -5.42 5.15 8.36
C CYS A 82 -4.21 4.28 7.97
N HIS A 83 -3.33 3.93 8.91
CA HIS A 83 -2.07 3.21 8.62
C HIS A 83 -2.07 1.73 9.02
N THR A 84 -3.25 1.15 9.25
CA THR A 84 -3.34 -0.28 9.58
C THR A 84 -2.88 -1.14 8.41
N THR A 85 -2.25 -2.27 8.70
CA THR A 85 -1.73 -3.21 7.70
C THR A 85 -2.80 -3.63 6.68
N SER A 86 -4.05 -3.82 7.11
CA SER A 86 -5.17 -4.15 6.22
C SER A 86 -5.50 -3.03 5.24
N LEU A 87 -5.62 -1.79 5.72
CA LEU A 87 -5.97 -0.62 4.90
C LEU A 87 -4.92 -0.34 3.82
N VAL A 88 -3.63 -0.43 4.17
CA VAL A 88 -2.54 -0.23 3.22
C VAL A 88 -2.55 -1.28 2.10
N LYS A 89 -2.94 -2.52 2.43
CA LYS A 89 -3.09 -3.59 1.45
C LYS A 89 -4.28 -3.36 0.53
N ALA A 90 -5.42 -2.94 1.09
CA ALA A 90 -6.61 -2.57 0.32
C ALA A 90 -6.29 -1.44 -0.67
N ALA A 91 -5.71 -0.33 -0.19
CA ALA A 91 -5.33 0.79 -1.05
C ALA A 91 -4.34 0.39 -2.16
N ALA A 92 -3.40 -0.51 -1.85
CA ALA A 92 -2.47 -1.02 -2.85
C ALA A 92 -3.13 -1.97 -3.87
N ALA A 93 -4.12 -2.74 -3.45
CA ALA A 93 -4.88 -3.64 -4.32
C ALA A 93 -5.85 -2.89 -5.25
N GLU A 94 -6.40 -1.76 -4.81
CA GLU A 94 -7.25 -0.88 -5.65
C GLU A 94 -6.45 -0.11 -6.71
N GLY A 95 -5.15 0.12 -6.46
CA GLY A 95 -4.26 0.76 -7.44
C GLY A 95 -4.18 2.27 -7.34
N ASN A 96 -4.85 2.90 -6.37
CA ASN A 96 -4.79 4.34 -6.21
C ASN A 96 -3.46 4.79 -5.60
N VAL A 97 -2.57 5.27 -6.47
CA VAL A 97 -1.27 5.82 -6.11
C VAL A 97 -1.38 7.03 -5.20
N ALA A 98 -2.31 7.97 -5.46
CA ALA A 98 -2.48 9.18 -4.65
C ALA A 98 -2.96 8.85 -3.22
N MET A 99 -3.90 7.92 -3.09
CA MET A 99 -4.37 7.40 -1.80
C MET A 99 -3.21 6.78 -1.04
N LEU A 100 -2.45 5.92 -1.71
CA LEU A 100 -1.32 5.24 -1.12
C LEU A 100 -0.24 6.24 -0.69
N GLN A 101 0.10 7.22 -1.52
CA GLN A 101 1.06 8.28 -1.18
C GLN A 101 0.61 9.08 0.04
N TYR A 102 -0.68 9.42 0.14
CA TYR A 102 -1.23 10.09 1.32
C TYR A 102 -1.05 9.25 2.58
N MET A 103 -1.38 7.96 2.51
CA MET A 103 -1.23 7.02 3.64
C MET A 103 0.25 6.77 3.98
N LEU A 104 1.15 6.65 3.01
CA LEU A 104 2.57 6.42 3.28
C LEU A 104 3.31 7.70 3.69
N GLY A 105 2.80 8.87 3.31
CA GLY A 105 3.37 10.19 3.64
C GLY A 105 3.09 10.65 5.08
N ARG A 106 1.95 10.25 5.67
CA ARG A 106 1.59 10.64 7.06
C ARG A 106 2.21 9.78 8.16
N ARG A 107 3.23 8.99 7.83
CA ARG A 107 3.91 8.13 8.81
C ARG A 107 4.54 8.93 9.94
N THR A 108 4.28 8.48 11.17
CA THR A 108 4.96 8.95 12.37
C THR A 108 6.13 8.02 12.69
N ALA A 109 7.23 8.56 13.20
CA ALA A 109 8.47 7.82 13.53
C ALA A 109 8.30 6.71 14.60
N ILE A 110 7.09 6.56 15.15
CA ILE A 110 6.75 5.63 16.22
C ILE A 110 6.35 4.25 15.65
N LEU A 111 6.00 4.16 14.37
CA LEU A 111 5.54 2.92 13.76
C LEU A 111 6.72 2.04 13.31
N HIS A 112 6.80 0.81 13.84
CA HIS A 112 7.76 -0.21 13.39
C HIS A 112 7.45 -0.83 12.02
N TYR A 113 6.23 -0.59 11.51
CA TYR A 113 5.74 -1.08 10.23
C TYR A 113 5.67 0.07 9.24
N ASP A 114 6.39 -0.05 8.14
CA ASP A 114 6.40 0.95 7.08
C ASP A 114 5.32 0.66 6.03
N GLY A 115 4.88 -0.58 5.85
CA GLY A 115 3.85 -0.94 4.87
C GLY A 115 4.25 -0.80 3.41
N VAL A 116 5.41 -0.22 3.10
CA VAL A 116 5.97 -0.15 1.73
C VAL A 116 6.09 -1.55 1.14
N CYS A 117 6.57 -2.50 1.95
CA CYS A 117 6.78 -3.86 1.51
C CYS A 117 5.48 -4.61 1.19
N ASP A 118 4.40 -4.34 1.92
CA ASP A 118 3.10 -4.93 1.60
C ASP A 118 2.48 -4.20 0.40
N SER A 119 2.56 -2.88 0.34
CA SER A 119 2.03 -2.10 -0.78
C SER A 119 2.56 -2.58 -2.15
N ILE A 120 3.87 -2.77 -2.29
CA ILE A 120 4.44 -3.26 -3.56
C ILE A 120 4.00 -4.69 -3.89
N VAL A 121 3.84 -5.56 -2.88
CA VAL A 121 3.45 -6.95 -3.11
C VAL A 121 1.99 -7.04 -3.55
N TYR A 122 1.09 -6.32 -2.88
CA TYR A 122 -0.34 -6.33 -3.22
C TYR A 122 -0.64 -5.51 -4.48
N GLY A 123 0.07 -4.41 -4.70
CA GLY A 123 0.01 -3.67 -5.97
C GLY A 123 0.48 -4.52 -7.15
N ALA A 124 1.58 -5.27 -6.98
CA ALA A 124 2.06 -6.21 -8.00
C ALA A 124 1.09 -7.38 -8.24
N ALA A 125 0.49 -7.90 -7.16
CA ALA A 125 -0.51 -8.96 -7.23
C ALA A 125 -1.80 -8.53 -7.96
N ALA A 126 -2.14 -7.25 -7.92
CA ALA A 126 -3.30 -6.66 -8.58
C ALA A 126 -2.98 -6.08 -9.98
N GLY A 127 -1.70 -6.05 -10.37
CA GLY A 127 -1.26 -5.59 -11.69
C GLY A 127 -1.00 -4.09 -11.80
N HIS A 128 -0.93 -3.37 -10.68
CA HIS A 128 -0.74 -1.92 -10.65
C HIS A 128 0.73 -1.55 -10.83
N LEU A 129 1.15 -1.43 -12.10
CA LEU A 129 2.53 -1.11 -12.47
C LEU A 129 3.02 0.17 -11.81
N GLU A 130 2.22 1.25 -11.82
CA GLU A 130 2.61 2.57 -11.28
C GLU A 130 3.05 2.49 -9.80
N ILE A 131 2.33 1.74 -8.96
CA ILE A 131 2.71 1.52 -7.55
C ILE A 131 4.06 0.79 -7.46
N VAL A 132 4.27 -0.18 -8.34
CA VAL A 132 5.50 -0.98 -8.37
C VAL A 132 6.68 -0.14 -8.80
N GLU A 133 6.54 0.69 -9.83
CA GLU A 133 7.59 1.58 -10.32
C GLU A 133 8.02 2.59 -9.23
N GLU A 134 7.05 3.19 -8.53
CA GLU A 134 7.34 4.16 -7.48
C GLU A 134 8.02 3.54 -6.25
N LEU A 135 7.63 2.32 -5.89
CA LEU A 135 8.08 1.69 -4.64
C LEU A 135 9.27 0.76 -4.82
N ALA A 136 9.54 0.23 -6.02
CA ALA A 136 10.61 -0.74 -6.28
C ALA A 136 12.01 -0.26 -5.82
N PRO A 137 12.40 1.02 -6.00
CA PRO A 137 13.69 1.53 -5.53
C PRO A 137 13.83 1.58 -4.00
N ARG A 138 12.71 1.59 -3.26
CA ARG A 138 12.69 1.81 -1.80
C ARG A 138 12.70 0.51 -1.01
N VAL A 139 12.74 -0.62 -1.69
CA VAL A 139 12.40 -1.93 -1.14
C VAL A 139 13.52 -2.94 -1.38
N SER A 140 13.72 -3.85 -0.42
CA SER A 140 14.75 -4.88 -0.52
C SER A 140 14.49 -5.89 -1.68
N PRO A 141 15.54 -6.52 -2.25
CA PRO A 141 15.39 -7.53 -3.29
C PRO A 141 14.57 -8.75 -2.84
N ARG A 142 14.54 -9.05 -1.53
CA ARG A 142 13.69 -10.12 -0.97
C ARG A 142 12.22 -9.84 -1.20
N THR A 143 11.79 -8.60 -1.00
CA THR A 143 10.39 -8.20 -1.18
C THR A 143 10.06 -8.09 -2.67
N LEU A 144 10.98 -7.59 -3.50
CA LEU A 144 10.80 -7.57 -4.96
C LEU A 144 10.58 -8.97 -5.54
N ARG A 145 11.35 -9.98 -5.08
CA ARG A 145 11.13 -11.38 -5.46
C ARG A 145 9.77 -11.92 -5.02
N LYS A 146 9.26 -11.47 -3.87
CA LYS A 146 7.91 -11.83 -3.41
C LYS A 146 6.87 -11.20 -4.34
N ALA A 147 6.97 -9.90 -4.61
CA ALA A 147 6.09 -9.19 -5.52
C ALA A 147 6.08 -9.83 -6.93
N LEU A 148 7.25 -10.23 -7.43
CA LEU A 148 7.41 -10.92 -8.71
C LEU A 148 6.65 -12.24 -8.76
N ALA A 149 6.74 -13.05 -7.69
CA ALA A 149 6.02 -14.32 -7.61
C ALA A 149 4.50 -14.10 -7.66
N TYR A 150 3.98 -13.13 -6.90
CA TYR A 150 2.55 -12.82 -6.93
C TYR A 150 2.10 -12.26 -8.29
N ALA A 151 2.86 -11.34 -8.89
CA ALA A 151 2.54 -10.82 -10.22
C ALA A 151 2.52 -11.92 -11.29
N ALA A 152 3.45 -12.89 -11.19
CA ALA A 152 3.48 -14.06 -12.07
C ALA A 152 2.29 -15.01 -11.83
N ASP A 153 1.94 -15.27 -10.57
CA ASP A 153 0.80 -16.12 -10.20
C ASP A 153 -0.53 -15.56 -10.72
N PHE A 154 -0.69 -14.23 -10.74
CA PHE A 154 -1.88 -13.54 -11.27
C PHE A 154 -1.77 -13.16 -12.76
N GLY A 155 -0.63 -13.43 -13.41
CA GLY A 155 -0.47 -13.25 -14.86
C GLY A 155 -0.22 -11.81 -15.33
N HIS A 156 0.28 -10.93 -14.46
CA HIS A 156 0.57 -9.53 -14.78
C HIS A 156 1.95 -9.37 -15.46
N VAL A 157 2.00 -9.67 -16.75
CA VAL A 157 3.25 -9.73 -17.54
C VAL A 157 4.05 -8.42 -17.49
N ASP A 158 3.40 -7.26 -17.57
CA ASP A 158 4.07 -5.96 -17.59
C ASP A 158 4.77 -5.67 -16.25
N VAL A 159 4.12 -6.02 -15.14
CA VAL A 159 4.68 -5.89 -13.79
C VAL A 159 5.83 -6.87 -13.59
N VAL A 160 5.72 -8.10 -14.09
CA VAL A 160 6.79 -9.11 -14.04
C VAL A 160 8.03 -8.60 -14.77
N ALA A 161 7.87 -8.11 -16.01
CA ALA A 161 8.96 -7.57 -16.80
C ALA A 161 9.66 -6.39 -16.10
N HIS A 162 8.88 -5.47 -15.50
CA HIS A 162 9.43 -4.36 -14.74
C HIS A 162 10.19 -4.81 -13.48
N LEU A 163 9.65 -5.77 -12.73
CA LEU A 163 10.27 -6.29 -11.52
C LEU A 163 11.55 -7.10 -11.81
N GLU A 164 11.60 -7.85 -12.91
CA GLU A 164 12.81 -8.54 -13.36
C GLU A 164 13.91 -7.55 -13.75
N ALA A 165 13.57 -6.51 -14.52
CA ALA A 165 14.50 -5.44 -14.88
C ALA A 165 15.02 -4.71 -13.63
N SER A 166 14.12 -4.39 -12.70
CA SER A 166 14.48 -3.78 -11.42
C SER A 166 15.48 -4.66 -10.66
N LEU A 167 15.19 -5.96 -10.51
CA LEU A 167 16.09 -6.91 -9.84
C LEU A 167 17.45 -7.02 -10.54
N LEU A 168 17.51 -6.99 -11.86
CA LEU A 168 18.78 -6.99 -12.60
C LEU A 168 19.62 -5.74 -12.29
N ASN A 169 18.98 -4.57 -12.27
CA ASN A 169 19.63 -3.30 -11.92
C ASN A 169 20.17 -3.30 -10.48
N TRP A 170 19.48 -3.94 -9.54
CA TRP A 170 20.00 -4.13 -8.17
C TRP A 170 21.30 -4.94 -8.14
N HIS A 171 21.45 -5.95 -9.00
CA HIS A 171 22.67 -6.75 -9.11
C HIS A 171 23.83 -5.97 -9.75
N GLU A 172 23.55 -5.16 -10.78
CA GLU A 172 24.54 -4.30 -11.42
C GLU A 172 25.07 -3.21 -10.47
N ALA A 173 24.19 -2.57 -9.71
CA ALA A 173 24.56 -1.57 -8.71
C ALA A 173 25.46 -2.16 -7.60
N ILE A 174 25.24 -3.41 -7.20
CA ILE A 174 26.09 -4.11 -6.23
C ILE A 174 27.43 -4.52 -6.85
N ALA A 175 27.46 -4.91 -8.13
CA ALA A 175 28.69 -5.25 -8.84
C ALA A 175 29.63 -4.04 -9.00
N GLU A 176 29.06 -2.84 -9.13
CA GLU A 176 29.82 -1.57 -9.17
C GLU A 176 30.23 -1.08 -7.78
N ALA A 177 29.36 -1.22 -6.77
CA ALA A 177 29.68 -0.86 -5.38
C ALA A 177 30.61 -1.86 -4.65
N THR A 178 30.70 -3.09 -5.15
CA THR A 178 31.48 -4.19 -4.55
C THR A 178 32.44 -4.76 -5.59
N CYS A 179 33.44 -3.98 -6.01
CA CYS A 179 34.57 -4.56 -6.73
C CYS A 179 35.88 -4.26 -6.01
N PRO A 180 36.42 -5.29 -5.33
CA PRO A 180 37.75 -5.74 -5.71
C PRO A 180 37.69 -7.21 -6.14
N THR A 181 36.69 -7.64 -6.91
CA THR A 181 36.75 -8.93 -7.62
C THR A 181 35.67 -8.97 -8.68
N ARG A 182 36.10 -8.89 -9.94
CA ARG A 182 35.33 -9.22 -11.15
C ARG A 182 35.09 -10.74 -11.25
N ASP A 183 34.76 -11.42 -10.16
CA ASP A 183 34.84 -12.90 -10.05
C ASP A 183 33.70 -13.52 -9.22
N LEU A 184 32.45 -13.08 -9.40
CA LEU A 184 31.30 -13.87 -8.90
C LEU A 184 30.78 -14.89 -9.93
N TYR A 185 31.21 -14.79 -11.19
CA TYR A 185 30.95 -15.78 -12.25
C TYR A 185 32.23 -16.29 -12.94
N SER A 186 33.43 -15.89 -12.51
CA SER A 186 34.65 -16.50 -13.05
C SER A 186 34.87 -17.86 -12.39
N VAL A 187 35.26 -18.82 -13.22
CA VAL A 187 35.40 -20.24 -12.88
C VAL A 187 36.54 -20.49 -11.88
N HIS A 188 37.26 -19.48 -11.41
CA HIS A 188 38.43 -19.63 -10.55
C HIS A 188 38.33 -18.69 -9.33
N SER A 189 37.46 -19.01 -8.37
CA SER A 189 37.60 -18.42 -7.03
C SER A 189 38.72 -19.15 -6.28
N VAL A 190 39.89 -18.50 -6.18
CA VAL A 190 40.94 -18.97 -5.26
C VAL A 190 40.51 -18.56 -3.86
N TYR A 191 40.08 -19.54 -3.06
CA TYR A 191 39.78 -19.34 -1.65
C TYR A 191 41.05 -18.95 -0.87
N VAL A 192 41.07 -17.74 -0.30
CA VAL A 192 42.12 -17.31 0.65
C VAL A 192 41.50 -17.23 2.05
N PRO A 193 41.88 -18.12 2.99
CA PRO A 193 41.37 -18.08 4.35
C PRO A 193 41.95 -16.90 5.12
N ALA A 194 41.12 -16.27 5.96
CA ALA A 194 41.54 -15.19 6.85
C ALA A 194 42.66 -15.66 7.81
N PRO A 195 43.66 -14.81 8.10
CA PRO A 195 44.72 -15.16 9.02
C PRO A 195 44.13 -15.20 10.43
N HIS A 196 44.03 -16.43 10.93
CA HIS A 196 43.81 -16.81 12.33
C HIS A 196 42.35 -17.01 12.79
N SER A 197 42.05 -18.31 12.95
CA SER A 197 41.14 -18.94 13.91
C SER A 197 39.63 -18.69 13.84
N ALA A 198 38.93 -19.51 13.06
CA ALA A 198 37.63 -20.06 13.46
C ALA A 198 37.41 -21.42 12.77
N LYS A 199 37.12 -22.47 13.56
CA LYS A 199 36.91 -23.85 13.07
C LYS A 199 35.68 -23.93 12.15
N PRO A 200 35.67 -24.80 11.11
CA PRO A 200 34.56 -24.88 10.17
C PRO A 200 33.32 -25.48 10.82
N GLY A 201 32.27 -24.67 10.97
CA GLY A 201 30.93 -25.12 11.35
C GLY A 201 30.21 -25.76 10.16
N ARG A 202 29.33 -26.74 10.43
CA ARG A 202 28.51 -27.39 9.39
C ARG A 202 27.67 -26.36 8.63
N PRO A 203 27.55 -26.48 7.29
CA PRO A 203 26.77 -25.54 6.50
C PRO A 203 25.29 -25.58 6.88
N SER A 204 24.71 -24.39 6.97
CA SER A 204 23.31 -24.17 7.33
C SER A 204 22.37 -24.77 6.27
N ARG A 205 21.12 -25.04 6.64
CA ARG A 205 20.12 -25.66 5.76
C ARG A 205 19.91 -24.86 4.45
N LEU A 206 20.08 -23.54 4.52
CA LEU A 206 20.02 -22.61 3.38
C LEU A 206 21.18 -22.82 2.40
N GLN A 207 22.39 -23.11 2.88
CA GLN A 207 23.56 -23.40 2.03
C GLN A 207 23.41 -24.73 1.26
N ARG A 208 22.68 -25.71 1.82
CA ARG A 208 22.36 -26.96 1.11
C ARG A 208 21.26 -26.79 0.05
N MET A 209 20.31 -25.89 0.29
CA MET A 209 19.25 -25.60 -0.69
C MET A 209 19.81 -24.83 -1.90
N HIS A 210 20.77 -23.94 -1.68
CA HIS A 210 21.43 -23.19 -2.76
C HIS A 210 22.25 -24.09 -3.69
N THR A 211 22.91 -25.12 -3.14
CA THR A 211 23.70 -26.10 -3.92
C THR A 211 22.83 -27.09 -4.68
N GLY A 212 21.63 -27.41 -4.19
CA GLY A 212 20.66 -28.27 -4.89
C GLY A 212 20.01 -27.60 -6.10
N LEU A 213 19.63 -26.32 -5.97
CA LEU A 213 19.00 -25.57 -7.06
C LEU A 213 19.97 -25.27 -8.22
N CYS A 214 21.26 -25.03 -7.93
CA CYS A 214 22.29 -24.86 -8.95
C CYS A 214 22.50 -26.10 -9.84
N ARG A 215 22.27 -27.32 -9.31
CA ARG A 215 22.41 -28.56 -10.11
C ARG A 215 21.22 -28.83 -11.04
N ILE A 216 20.04 -28.33 -10.71
CA ILE A 216 18.82 -28.55 -11.51
C ILE A 216 18.75 -27.56 -12.68
N LEU A 217 19.27 -26.34 -12.49
CA LEU A 217 19.23 -25.28 -13.49
C LEU A 217 20.41 -25.30 -14.48
N CYS A 218 21.38 -26.21 -14.31
CA CYS A 218 22.55 -26.29 -15.17
C CYS A 218 23.01 -27.76 -15.33
N PRO A 219 22.56 -28.49 -16.39
CA PRO A 219 22.92 -29.89 -16.59
C PRO A 219 24.38 -30.11 -17.03
N ALA A 220 25.16 -29.04 -17.20
CA ALA A 220 26.59 -29.10 -17.54
C ALA A 220 27.52 -29.34 -16.32
N LEU A 221 26.95 -29.57 -15.13
CA LEU A 221 27.69 -29.77 -13.86
C LEU A 221 27.57 -31.19 -13.28
N ALA A 222 27.27 -32.19 -14.11
CA ALA A 222 27.38 -33.62 -13.76
C ALA A 222 28.78 -34.16 -14.07
#